data_AF-A0A7S3GBV2-F1
#
_entry.id   AF-A0A7S3GBV2-F1
#
_cell.length_a   1.000
_cell.length_b   1.000
_cell.length_c   1.000
_cell.angle_alpha   90.00
_cell.angle_beta   90.00
_cell.angle_gamma   90.00
#
_symmetry.space_group_name_H-M   'P 1'
#
loop_
_entity.id
_entity.type
_entity.pdbx_description
1 polymer ?
#
loop_
_entity_poly.entity_id
_entity_poly.type
_entity_poly.pdbx_seq_one_letter_code
_entity_poly.pdbx_strand_id
1 'polypeptide(L)'
;MVFMLDIDLIPNKGMYQYLKERRQSHLVALTGTSFNSSSLLPRSERKKSVFTTVAWEHTRKALDRLSGLNDASATTKVWEELFPQNATSVKNMKKEGLLRPILFEEFFEGFSCVDFDRWERTIEDEVASPSEDSSISSGPYEIKYQWPCEPYVIAATEDVPDFDERFLYYGNDKAQFLLGLHYEGYSFRVIPAHFLVHVPHREGEWKQQERGENSLKIAVLTERFKFESGTKSGVNWRVRIPFFVLRNEQ
;
A
#
# COMPACT_ATOMS: atom_id res chain seq x y z
N MET A 1 7.96 -15.64 -0.43
CA MET A 1 8.04 -14.69 0.71
C MET A 1 9.04 -13.60 0.39
N VAL A 2 8.55 -12.39 0.06
CA VAL A 2 8.98 -11.13 0.67
C VAL A 2 7.74 -10.22 0.79
N PHE A 3 7.64 -9.51 1.92
CA PHE A 3 6.71 -8.40 2.13
C PHE A 3 7.43 -7.12 1.74
N MET A 4 6.96 -6.39 0.73
CA MET A 4 7.60 -5.14 0.35
C MET A 4 6.98 -3.98 1.12
N LEU A 5 7.58 -3.70 2.29
CA LEU A 5 7.51 -2.39 2.89
C LEU A 5 8.76 -1.64 2.46
N ASP A 6 8.56 -0.40 2.03
CA ASP A 6 9.65 0.54 1.77
C ASP A 6 10.54 0.64 3.02
N ILE A 7 11.85 0.75 2.85
CA ILE A 7 12.80 0.74 3.99
C ILE A 7 12.59 1.93 4.93
N ASP A 8 11.99 2.99 4.41
CA ASP A 8 11.71 4.24 5.12
C ASP A 8 10.36 4.22 5.86
N LEU A 9 9.65 3.09 5.84
CA LEU A 9 8.35 2.92 6.49
C LEU A 9 8.41 2.02 7.71
N ILE A 10 7.77 2.50 8.76
CA ILE A 10 7.69 1.80 10.03
C ILE A 10 6.25 1.32 10.21
N PRO A 11 6.00 -0.01 10.27
CA PRO A 11 4.68 -0.54 10.50
C PRO A 11 4.23 -0.35 11.95
N ASN A 12 2.93 -0.17 12.16
CA ASN A 12 2.37 -0.11 13.51
C ASN A 12 2.53 -1.43 14.28
N LYS A 13 2.50 -1.32 15.61
CA LYS A 13 2.59 -2.49 16.49
C LYS A 13 1.48 -3.49 16.15
N GLY A 14 1.85 -4.76 16.02
CA GLY A 14 0.91 -5.86 15.73
C GLY A 14 0.77 -6.21 14.25
N MET A 15 1.18 -5.34 13.31
CA MET A 15 1.12 -5.65 11.88
C MET A 15 1.95 -6.90 11.52
N TYR A 16 3.14 -7.05 12.08
CA TYR A 16 3.96 -8.24 11.89
C TYR A 16 3.24 -9.53 12.32
N GLN A 17 2.61 -9.52 13.50
CA GLN A 17 1.89 -10.66 14.03
C GLN A 17 0.66 -10.99 13.16
N TYR A 18 -0.11 -9.97 12.77
CA TYR A 18 -1.23 -10.12 11.85
C TYR A 18 -0.81 -10.77 10.52
N LEU A 19 0.29 -10.32 9.93
CA LEU A 19 0.79 -10.87 8.66
C LEU A 19 1.28 -12.31 8.83
N LYS A 20 1.91 -12.64 9.96
CA LYS A 20 2.34 -14.00 10.28
C LYS A 20 1.15 -14.95 10.43
N GLU A 21 0.11 -14.54 11.14
CA GLU A 21 -1.13 -15.32 11.33
C GLU A 21 -1.91 -15.48 10.03
N ARG A 22 -2.04 -14.40 9.24
CA ARG A 22 -2.71 -14.45 7.92
C ARG A 22 -1.96 -15.34 6.95
N ARG A 23 -0.63 -15.32 6.95
CA ARG A 23 0.18 -16.27 6.18
C ARG A 23 -0.14 -17.71 6.61
N GLN A 24 -0.15 -17.99 7.91
CA GLN A 24 -0.45 -19.32 8.40
C GLN A 24 -1.86 -19.78 7.99
N SER A 25 -2.86 -18.93 8.17
CA SER A 25 -4.25 -19.21 7.77
C SER A 25 -4.41 -19.38 6.27
N HIS A 26 -3.71 -18.58 5.46
CA HIS A 26 -3.70 -18.72 3.99
C HIS A 26 -3.06 -20.03 3.55
N LEU A 27 -1.93 -20.40 4.16
CA LEU A 27 -1.25 -21.68 3.92
C LEU A 27 -2.14 -22.87 4.32
N VAL A 28 -2.83 -22.80 5.47
CA VAL A 28 -3.78 -23.83 5.92
C VAL A 28 -4.99 -23.93 4.99
N ALA A 29 -5.56 -22.81 4.55
CA ALA A 29 -6.69 -22.80 3.63
C ALA A 29 -6.36 -23.41 2.25
N LEU A 30 -5.11 -23.25 1.79
CA LEU A 30 -4.64 -23.84 0.54
C LEU A 30 -4.34 -25.35 0.64
N THR A 31 -4.05 -25.87 1.84
CA THR A 31 -3.47 -27.22 2.01
C THR A 31 -4.34 -28.18 2.83
N GLY A 32 -5.37 -27.71 3.52
CA GLY A 32 -6.32 -28.53 4.28
C GLY A 32 -5.74 -29.27 5.50
N THR A 33 -4.42 -29.29 5.67
CA THR A 33 -3.64 -29.90 6.77
C THR A 33 -2.25 -29.25 6.87
N SER A 34 -1.45 -29.53 7.92
CA SER A 34 -0.11 -28.96 8.07
C SER A 34 0.83 -29.38 6.92
N PHE A 35 1.00 -28.48 5.95
CA PHE A 35 2.04 -28.34 4.92
C PHE A 35 2.78 -29.61 4.43
N ASN A 36 2.51 -30.02 3.19
CA ASN A 36 3.45 -30.69 2.29
C ASN A 36 3.73 -29.75 1.11
N SER A 37 5.01 -29.50 0.78
CA SER A 37 5.45 -28.41 -0.10
C SER A 37 5.11 -28.55 -1.59
N SER A 38 4.36 -29.58 -1.99
CA SER A 38 4.19 -30.00 -3.39
C SER A 38 2.83 -29.70 -4.01
N SER A 39 1.89 -29.04 -3.31
CA SER A 39 0.50 -28.88 -3.79
C SER A 39 -0.06 -27.46 -3.69
N LEU A 40 0.71 -26.43 -4.09
CA LEU A 40 0.13 -25.10 -4.25
C LEU A 40 -0.65 -25.04 -5.58
N LEU A 41 -1.90 -24.53 -5.55
CA LEU A 41 -2.68 -24.29 -6.76
C LEU A 41 -1.89 -23.43 -7.77
N PRO A 42 -2.06 -23.63 -9.08
CA PRO A 42 -1.50 -22.73 -10.09
C PRO A 42 -1.93 -21.28 -9.84
N ARG A 43 -1.06 -20.30 -10.10
CA ARG A 43 -1.37 -18.86 -9.89
C ARG A 43 -2.63 -18.41 -10.63
N SER A 44 -2.94 -19.00 -11.78
CA SER A 44 -4.16 -18.75 -12.56
C SER A 44 -5.45 -19.09 -11.81
N GLU A 45 -5.40 -20.02 -10.85
CA GLU A 45 -6.55 -20.53 -10.09
C GLU A 45 -6.64 -19.92 -8.68
N ARG A 46 -5.62 -19.16 -8.26
CA ARG A 46 -5.62 -18.49 -6.95
C ARG A 46 -6.50 -17.25 -6.98
N LYS A 47 -7.14 -16.97 -5.84
CA LYS A 47 -7.86 -15.71 -5.65
C LYS A 47 -6.89 -14.53 -5.72
N LYS A 48 -7.10 -13.65 -6.68
CA LYS A 48 -6.27 -12.47 -6.91
C LYS A 48 -6.67 -11.33 -5.96
N SER A 49 -5.96 -11.20 -4.85
CA SER A 49 -6.14 -10.10 -3.91
C SER A 49 -4.81 -9.60 -3.39
N VAL A 50 -4.64 -8.28 -3.37
CA VAL A 50 -3.55 -7.63 -2.66
C VAL A 50 -4.12 -6.84 -1.50
N PHE A 51 -3.41 -6.90 -0.38
CA PHE A 51 -3.72 -6.04 0.75
C PHE A 51 -2.93 -4.75 0.61
N THR A 52 -3.48 -3.67 1.14
CA THR A 52 -2.84 -2.37 1.22
C THR A 52 -3.16 -1.76 2.57
N THR A 53 -2.48 -0.69 2.89
CA THR A 53 -2.66 0.02 4.14
C THR A 53 -2.51 1.52 3.93
N VAL A 54 -3.12 2.32 4.81
CA VAL A 54 -2.82 3.75 4.85
C VAL A 54 -1.39 3.96 5.34
N ALA A 55 -0.76 5.02 4.84
CA ALA A 55 0.56 5.47 5.27
C ALA A 55 0.49 6.93 5.70
N TRP A 56 1.18 7.22 6.79
CA TRP A 56 1.26 8.53 7.42
C TRP A 56 2.68 9.04 7.35
N GLU A 57 2.85 10.35 7.43
CA GLU A 57 4.14 11.00 7.49
C GLU A 57 4.20 11.95 8.69
N HIS A 58 5.32 11.93 9.41
CA HIS A 58 5.60 12.92 10.45
C HIS A 58 5.77 14.32 9.87
N THR A 59 5.13 15.30 10.48
CA THR A 59 5.32 16.71 10.08
C THR A 59 6.61 17.27 10.66
N ARG A 60 7.07 18.43 10.16
CA ARG A 60 8.19 19.17 10.77
C ARG A 60 7.95 19.46 12.26
N LYS A 61 6.70 19.75 12.63
CA LYS A 61 6.30 19.94 14.04
C LYS A 61 6.57 18.71 14.91
N ALA A 62 6.40 17.50 14.37
CA ALA A 62 6.75 16.27 15.08
C ALA A 62 8.28 16.10 15.18
N LEU A 63 9.02 16.44 14.13
CA LEU A 63 10.50 16.39 14.14
C LEU A 63 11.11 17.40 15.11
N ASP A 64 10.52 18.59 15.25
CA ASP A 64 10.97 19.60 16.22
C ASP A 64 10.75 19.12 17.68
N ARG A 65 9.72 18.28 17.93
CA ARG A 65 9.57 17.62 19.23
C ARG A 65 10.68 16.59 19.50
N LEU A 66 11.27 15.97 18.47
CA LEU A 66 12.36 15.01 18.59
C LEU A 66 13.70 15.68 18.91
N SER A 67 14.01 16.81 18.27
CA SER A 67 15.32 17.46 18.37
C SER A 67 15.62 18.06 19.76
N GLY A 68 14.61 18.17 20.63
CA GLY A 68 14.76 18.61 22.02
C GLY A 68 15.19 17.52 23.01
N LEU A 69 15.36 16.26 22.58
CA LEU A 69 15.51 15.10 23.45
C LEU A 69 16.88 14.43 23.25
N ASN A 70 17.90 14.87 23.99
CA ASN A 70 19.31 14.46 23.84
C ASN A 70 19.75 13.23 24.65
N ASP A 71 18.85 12.48 25.29
CA ASP A 71 19.22 11.38 26.19
C ASP A 71 18.90 10.00 25.59
N ALA A 72 19.78 9.01 25.80
CA ALA A 72 19.58 7.64 25.32
C ALA A 72 18.34 6.98 25.97
N SER A 73 17.97 7.37 27.20
CA SER A 73 16.70 6.96 27.84
C SER A 73 15.46 7.60 27.21
N ALA A 74 15.64 8.71 26.49
CA ALA A 74 14.57 9.38 25.76
C ALA A 74 14.17 8.62 24.50
N THR A 75 15.01 7.75 23.94
CA THR A 75 14.71 7.07 22.67
C THR A 75 13.46 6.18 22.73
N THR A 76 13.34 5.29 23.72
CA THR A 76 12.15 4.42 23.87
C THR A 76 10.88 5.24 24.14
N LYS A 77 10.99 6.26 24.99
CA LYS A 77 9.88 7.17 25.30
C LYS A 77 9.45 8.00 24.08
N VAL A 78 10.42 8.44 23.28
CA VAL A 78 10.22 9.09 21.98
C VAL A 78 9.48 8.19 21.03
N TRP A 79 9.86 6.91 20.93
CA TRP A 79 9.16 5.94 20.10
C TRP A 79 7.71 5.76 20.55
N GLU A 80 7.46 5.66 21.85
CA GLU A 80 6.09 5.51 22.39
C GLU A 80 5.22 6.76 22.22
N GLU A 81 5.81 7.96 22.36
CA GLU A 81 5.08 9.23 22.28
C GLU A 81 4.88 9.73 20.85
N LEU A 82 5.79 9.40 19.92
CA LEU A 82 5.78 9.94 18.56
C LEU A 82 5.47 8.90 17.49
N PHE A 83 5.52 7.60 17.77
CA PHE A 83 4.95 6.62 16.85
C PHE A 83 3.55 6.23 17.29
N PRO A 84 2.54 6.47 16.44
CA PRO A 84 1.19 6.03 16.75
C PRO A 84 1.15 4.51 16.91
N GLN A 85 0.67 4.07 18.07
CA GLN A 85 0.58 2.65 18.43
C GLN A 85 -0.66 1.99 17.79
N ASN A 86 -1.73 2.76 17.63
CA ASN A 86 -3.01 2.32 17.11
C ASN A 86 -3.72 3.46 16.35
N ALA A 87 -4.83 3.14 15.72
CA ALA A 87 -5.55 4.11 14.90
C ALA A 87 -6.10 5.31 15.71
N THR A 88 -6.45 5.13 16.98
CA THR A 88 -6.83 6.24 17.88
C THR A 88 -5.69 7.23 18.08
N SER A 89 -4.46 6.73 18.28
CA SER A 89 -3.28 7.58 18.40
C SER A 89 -2.96 8.33 17.10
N VAL A 90 -3.17 7.71 15.93
CA VAL A 90 -3.08 8.40 14.63
C VAL A 90 -4.04 9.59 14.61
N LYS A 91 -5.31 9.38 14.95
CA LYS A 91 -6.34 10.45 14.96
C LYS A 91 -5.94 11.62 15.84
N ASN A 92 -5.47 11.35 17.06
CA ASN A 92 -5.04 12.39 18.00
C ASN A 92 -3.83 13.16 17.48
N MET A 93 -2.81 12.44 16.98
CA MET A 93 -1.61 13.04 16.42
C MET A 93 -1.88 13.89 15.17
N LYS A 94 -2.83 13.47 14.32
CA LYS A 94 -3.30 14.29 13.20
C LYS A 94 -3.97 15.58 13.67
N LYS A 95 -4.84 15.49 14.67
CA LYS A 95 -5.49 16.67 15.27
C LYS A 95 -4.47 17.66 15.85
N GLU A 96 -3.37 17.15 16.40
CA GLU A 96 -2.24 17.95 16.87
C GLU A 96 -1.34 18.49 15.74
N GLY A 97 -1.53 18.06 14.50
CA GLY A 97 -0.70 18.43 13.35
C GLY A 97 0.68 17.75 13.36
N LEU A 98 0.81 16.59 13.99
CA LEU A 98 2.05 15.80 14.05
C LEU A 98 2.14 14.77 12.93
N LEU A 99 1.00 14.35 12.38
CA LEU A 99 0.91 13.42 11.27
C LEU A 99 0.07 14.01 10.15
N ARG A 100 0.44 13.66 8.92
CA ARG A 100 -0.33 13.91 7.68
C ARG A 100 -0.32 12.65 6.82
N PRO A 101 -1.21 12.51 5.82
CA PRO A 101 -1.07 11.45 4.82
C PRO A 101 0.33 11.50 4.19
N ILE A 102 0.87 10.34 3.80
CA ILE A 102 2.19 10.31 3.16
C ILE A 102 2.19 11.08 1.83
N LEU A 103 3.29 11.78 1.53
CA LEU A 103 3.47 12.58 0.31
C LEU A 103 2.31 13.57 0.05
N PHE A 104 1.72 14.11 1.12
CA PHE A 104 0.54 14.95 1.04
C PHE A 104 0.75 16.20 0.18
N GLU A 105 1.96 16.78 0.16
CA GLU A 105 2.26 18.00 -0.59
C GLU A 105 2.85 17.69 -1.98
N GLU A 106 3.49 16.54 -2.12
CA GLU A 106 4.27 16.17 -3.30
C GLU A 106 3.45 15.35 -4.31
N PHE A 107 2.65 14.40 -3.83
CA PHE A 107 1.93 13.46 -4.70
C PHE A 107 0.73 12.76 -4.03
N PHE A 108 -0.16 13.54 -3.41
CA PHE A 108 -1.33 12.97 -2.74
C PHE A 108 -2.26 12.19 -3.68
N GLU A 109 -2.34 12.58 -4.96
CA GLU A 109 -3.16 11.93 -5.97
C GLU A 109 -2.88 10.42 -6.08
N GLY A 110 -1.62 10.01 -5.98
CA GLY A 110 -1.21 8.60 -6.02
C GLY A 110 -1.74 7.77 -4.84
N PHE A 111 -2.07 8.39 -3.71
CA PHE A 111 -2.58 7.69 -2.53
C PHE A 111 -4.10 7.81 -2.37
N SER A 112 -4.75 8.60 -3.21
CA SER A 112 -6.21 8.82 -3.16
C SER A 112 -7.03 7.53 -3.30
N CYS A 113 -6.50 6.51 -3.97
CA CYS A 113 -7.16 5.22 -4.13
C CYS A 113 -7.39 4.45 -2.81
N VAL A 114 -6.65 4.76 -1.72
CA VAL A 114 -6.78 4.09 -0.41
C VAL A 114 -8.04 4.51 0.35
N ASP A 115 -8.68 5.62 -0.06
CA ASP A 115 -9.87 6.18 0.60
C ASP A 115 -9.62 6.47 2.09
N PHE A 116 -8.80 7.50 2.36
CA PHE A 116 -8.45 7.91 3.72
C PHE A 116 -9.70 8.29 4.54
N ASP A 117 -10.72 8.89 3.92
CA ASP A 117 -11.96 9.26 4.60
C ASP A 117 -12.73 8.02 5.08
N ARG A 118 -12.80 6.97 4.26
CA ARG A 118 -13.37 5.68 4.69
C ARG A 118 -12.54 5.05 5.80
N TRP A 119 -11.21 5.08 5.69
CA TRP A 119 -10.35 4.59 6.77
C TRP A 119 -10.67 5.32 8.07
N GLU A 120 -10.71 6.65 8.07
CA GLU A 120 -11.01 7.45 9.25
C GLU A 120 -12.36 7.08 9.88
N ARG A 121 -13.44 7.05 9.08
CA ARG A 121 -14.77 6.65 9.57
C ARG A 121 -14.75 5.26 10.21
N THR A 122 -14.03 4.32 9.58
CA THR A 122 -13.88 2.95 10.08
C THR A 122 -13.27 2.94 11.48
N ILE A 123 -12.27 3.79 11.74
CA ILE A 123 -11.64 3.93 13.05
C ILE A 123 -12.56 4.65 14.04
N GLU A 124 -13.32 5.64 13.60
CA GLU A 124 -14.26 6.37 14.46
C GLU A 124 -15.36 5.46 15.01
N ASP A 125 -15.92 4.61 14.15
CA ASP A 125 -16.95 3.64 14.53
C ASP A 125 -16.41 2.66 15.59
N GLU A 126 -15.15 2.24 15.46
CA GLU A 126 -14.51 1.35 16.43
C GLU A 126 -14.16 2.01 17.75
N VAL A 127 -13.71 3.27 17.73
CA VAL A 127 -13.50 4.03 18.97
C VAL A 127 -14.82 4.28 19.69
N ALA A 128 -15.91 4.46 18.96
CA ALA A 128 -17.25 4.62 19.54
C ALA A 128 -17.82 3.31 20.10
N SER A 129 -17.42 2.16 19.55
CA SER A 129 -17.85 0.82 19.97
C SER A 129 -16.66 -0.14 20.07
N PRO A 130 -15.80 0.02 21.09
CA PRO A 130 -14.57 -0.75 21.21
C PRO A 130 -14.88 -2.23 21.43
N SER A 131 -14.21 -3.10 20.65
CA SER A 131 -14.22 -4.53 20.93
C SER A 131 -13.46 -4.83 22.22
N GLU A 132 -13.85 -5.89 22.94
CA GLU A 132 -13.20 -6.30 24.19
C GLU A 132 -11.70 -6.64 24.02
N ASP A 133 -11.25 -6.88 22.78
CA ASP A 133 -9.87 -7.27 22.46
C ASP A 133 -8.98 -6.15 21.90
N SER A 134 -9.46 -4.89 21.86
CA SER A 134 -8.77 -3.74 21.26
C SER A 134 -8.35 -3.93 19.79
N SER A 135 -8.89 -4.94 19.11
CA SER A 135 -8.71 -5.14 17.69
C SER A 135 -9.71 -4.29 16.92
N ILE A 136 -9.26 -3.77 15.78
CA ILE A 136 -10.12 -3.09 14.82
C ILE A 136 -11.09 -4.14 14.27
N SER A 137 -12.34 -4.14 14.77
CA SER A 137 -13.39 -5.11 14.43
C SER A 137 -13.77 -5.07 12.95
N SER A 138 -13.46 -3.98 12.25
CA SER A 138 -13.64 -3.85 10.82
C SER A 138 -12.64 -4.73 10.07
N GLY A 139 -13.17 -5.78 9.43
CA GLY A 139 -12.38 -6.58 8.51
C GLY A 139 -11.84 -5.74 7.34
N PRO A 140 -10.88 -6.27 6.55
CA PRO A 140 -10.37 -5.57 5.39
C PRO A 140 -11.47 -5.16 4.42
N TYR A 141 -11.41 -3.94 3.91
CA TYR A 141 -12.40 -3.42 2.96
C TYR A 141 -11.82 -3.27 1.56
N GLU A 142 -12.64 -3.56 0.55
CA GLU A 142 -12.24 -3.45 -0.84
C GLU A 142 -12.31 -2.00 -1.33
N ILE A 143 -11.32 -1.58 -2.11
CA ILE A 143 -11.24 -0.29 -2.78
C ILE A 143 -11.31 -0.46 -4.29
N LYS A 144 -11.89 0.53 -4.98
CA LYS A 144 -11.90 0.58 -6.43
C LYS A 144 -10.59 1.21 -6.91
N TYR A 145 -9.84 0.48 -7.74
CA TYR A 145 -8.62 0.99 -8.37
C TYR A 145 -8.90 2.25 -9.21
N GLN A 146 -8.03 3.25 -9.11
CA GLN A 146 -8.05 4.47 -9.91
C GLN A 146 -6.61 4.88 -10.24
N TRP A 147 -6.33 5.24 -11.49
CA TRP A 147 -5.00 5.70 -11.88
C TRP A 147 -4.81 7.18 -11.56
N PRO A 148 -3.63 7.60 -11.04
CA PRO A 148 -2.56 6.75 -10.50
C PRO A 148 -2.92 6.21 -9.10
N CYS A 149 -2.43 5.02 -8.78
CA CYS A 149 -2.54 4.42 -7.45
C CYS A 149 -1.18 3.86 -7.08
N GLU A 150 -0.56 4.41 -6.03
CA GLU A 150 0.77 4.05 -5.52
C GLU A 150 0.81 3.74 -4.01
N PRO A 151 -0.21 3.11 -3.38
CA PRO A 151 -0.10 2.76 -1.99
C PRO A 151 0.87 1.60 -1.76
N TYR A 152 1.27 1.43 -0.51
CA TYR A 152 2.09 0.32 -0.10
C TYR A 152 1.25 -0.94 0.03
N VAL A 153 1.55 -1.91 -0.82
CA VAL A 153 0.83 -3.18 -0.90
C VAL A 153 1.59 -4.32 -0.26
N ILE A 154 0.82 -5.28 0.22
CA ILE A 154 1.25 -6.52 0.83
C ILE A 154 0.67 -7.64 -0.01
N ALA A 155 1.57 -8.42 -0.62
CA ALA A 155 1.23 -9.57 -1.42
C ALA A 155 2.31 -10.64 -1.28
N ALA A 156 1.93 -11.90 -1.54
CA ALA A 156 2.92 -12.94 -1.68
C ALA A 156 3.62 -12.78 -3.05
N THR A 157 4.95 -12.79 -3.04
CA THR A 157 5.80 -12.66 -4.24
C THR A 157 5.43 -13.65 -5.34
N GLU A 158 5.10 -14.88 -4.96
CA GLU A 158 4.68 -15.95 -5.87
C GLU A 158 3.29 -15.71 -6.50
N ASP A 159 2.51 -14.78 -5.94
CA ASP A 159 1.17 -14.44 -6.39
C ASP A 159 1.13 -13.16 -7.24
N VAL A 160 2.23 -12.42 -7.39
CA VAL A 160 2.27 -11.16 -8.15
C VAL A 160 3.31 -11.23 -9.28
N PRO A 161 3.15 -10.47 -10.38
CA PRO A 161 4.18 -10.42 -11.42
C PRO A 161 5.41 -9.65 -10.91
N ASP A 162 6.50 -9.70 -11.66
CA ASP A 162 7.64 -8.82 -11.40
C ASP A 162 7.33 -7.37 -11.83
N PHE A 163 8.10 -6.42 -11.30
CA PHE A 163 8.05 -5.03 -11.75
C PHE A 163 8.55 -4.93 -13.20
N ASP A 164 8.02 -3.97 -13.95
CA ASP A 164 8.52 -3.68 -15.29
C ASP A 164 9.80 -2.84 -15.18
N GLU A 165 10.93 -3.47 -15.49
CA GLU A 165 12.27 -2.88 -15.36
C GLU A 165 12.46 -1.60 -16.20
N ARG A 166 11.59 -1.32 -17.18
CA ARG A 166 11.64 -0.07 -17.94
C ARG A 166 11.40 1.16 -17.08
N PHE A 167 10.76 1.01 -15.92
CA PHE A 167 10.44 2.08 -14.96
C PHE A 167 11.52 2.29 -13.88
N LEU A 168 12.59 1.50 -13.90
CA LEU A 168 13.71 1.63 -12.96
C LEU A 168 14.30 3.05 -13.04
N TYR A 169 14.49 3.71 -11.89
CA TYR A 169 15.09 5.04 -11.72
C TYR A 169 14.32 6.26 -12.26
N TYR A 170 13.15 6.10 -12.89
CA TYR A 170 12.42 7.24 -13.48
C TYR A 170 11.06 7.52 -12.81
N GLY A 171 10.58 6.67 -11.90
CA GLY A 171 9.27 6.84 -11.24
C GLY A 171 8.13 6.16 -11.99
N ASN A 172 6.91 6.21 -11.43
CA ASN A 172 5.76 5.36 -11.78
C ASN A 172 6.02 3.84 -11.63
N ASP A 173 7.09 3.44 -10.92
CA ASP A 173 7.43 2.05 -10.61
C ASP A 173 6.28 1.34 -9.86
N LYS A 174 5.71 2.01 -8.86
CA LYS A 174 4.57 1.50 -8.08
C LYS A 174 3.27 1.61 -8.86
N ALA A 175 3.00 2.75 -9.49
CA ALA A 175 1.78 2.93 -10.26
C ALA A 175 1.63 1.89 -11.38
N GLN A 176 2.68 1.65 -12.17
CA GLN A 176 2.63 0.66 -13.25
C GLN A 176 2.39 -0.75 -12.70
N PHE A 177 3.01 -1.10 -11.57
CA PHE A 177 2.87 -2.40 -10.97
C PHE A 177 1.43 -2.66 -10.52
N LEU A 178 0.84 -1.69 -9.79
CA LEU A 178 -0.54 -1.79 -9.33
C LEU A 178 -1.54 -1.72 -10.49
N LEU A 179 -1.25 -0.97 -11.56
CA LEU A 179 -2.05 -1.02 -12.78
C LEU A 179 -2.03 -2.41 -13.43
N GLY A 180 -0.86 -3.04 -13.51
CA GLY A 180 -0.71 -4.40 -14.03
C GLY A 180 -1.55 -5.40 -13.24
N LEU A 181 -1.50 -5.32 -11.91
CA LEU A 181 -2.37 -6.12 -11.04
C LEU A 181 -3.85 -5.82 -11.27
N HIS A 182 -4.24 -4.55 -11.41
CA HIS A 182 -5.62 -4.21 -11.72
C HIS A 182 -6.10 -4.84 -13.04
N TYR A 183 -5.30 -4.77 -14.10
CA TYR A 183 -5.62 -5.40 -15.38
C TYR A 183 -5.67 -6.92 -15.31
N GLU A 184 -4.83 -7.55 -14.48
CA GLU A 184 -4.91 -8.99 -14.23
C GLU A 184 -6.12 -9.41 -13.36
N GLY A 185 -6.92 -8.47 -12.87
CA GLY A 185 -8.15 -8.72 -12.10
C GLY A 185 -7.93 -8.86 -10.59
N TYR A 186 -6.86 -8.29 -10.04
CA TYR A 186 -6.67 -8.29 -8.58
C TYR A 186 -7.66 -7.34 -7.90
N SER A 187 -8.20 -7.78 -6.77
CA SER A 187 -8.91 -6.94 -5.82
C SER A 187 -7.92 -6.28 -4.86
N PHE A 188 -8.17 -5.01 -4.52
CA PHE A 188 -7.33 -4.23 -3.62
C PHE A 188 -8.07 -4.03 -2.31
N ARG A 189 -7.45 -4.38 -1.18
CA ARG A 189 -8.12 -4.38 0.13
C ARG A 189 -7.31 -3.64 1.17
N VAL A 190 -7.90 -2.61 1.78
CA VAL A 190 -7.27 -1.89 2.89
C VAL A 190 -7.47 -2.68 4.17
N ILE A 191 -6.42 -2.80 4.98
CA ILE A 191 -6.50 -3.36 6.34
C ILE A 191 -6.54 -2.19 7.33
N PRO A 192 -7.71 -1.80 7.84
CA PRO A 192 -7.82 -0.60 8.68
C PRO A 192 -7.02 -0.68 9.99
N ALA A 193 -6.82 -1.91 10.49
CA ALA A 193 -6.12 -2.22 11.73
C ALA A 193 -4.62 -1.86 11.72
N HIS A 194 -4.06 -1.81 10.52
CA HIS A 194 -2.64 -1.66 10.30
C HIS A 194 -2.40 -0.42 9.46
N PHE A 195 -1.25 0.21 9.70
CA PHE A 195 -0.81 1.42 9.03
C PHE A 195 0.70 1.54 9.05
N LEU A 196 1.23 2.37 8.17
CA LEU A 196 2.64 2.67 8.05
C LEU A 196 2.90 4.11 8.44
N VAL A 197 4.10 4.36 8.95
CA VAL A 197 4.57 5.69 9.29
C VAL A 197 5.91 5.93 8.60
N HIS A 198 5.97 6.99 7.80
CA HIS A 198 7.15 7.53 7.17
C HIS A 198 7.72 8.64 8.04
N VAL A 199 9.01 8.56 8.34
CA VAL A 199 9.75 9.65 8.99
C VAL A 199 10.45 10.42 7.89
N PRO A 200 10.17 11.72 7.68
CA PRO A 200 10.87 12.49 6.67
C PRO A 200 12.38 12.43 6.89
N HIS A 201 13.09 12.01 5.86
CA HIS A 201 14.54 11.94 5.83
C HIS A 201 15.07 12.77 4.67
N ARG A 202 16.36 13.07 4.69
CA ARG A 202 17.01 13.79 3.59
C ARG A 202 16.91 12.95 2.31
N GLU A 203 16.37 13.56 1.26
CA GLU A 203 16.35 12.93 -0.06
C GLU A 203 17.77 12.90 -0.65
N GLY A 204 18.08 11.85 -1.40
CA GLY A 204 19.31 11.80 -2.18
C GLY A 204 19.25 12.78 -3.36
N GLU A 205 20.40 13.38 -3.70
CA GLU A 205 20.51 14.39 -4.77
C GLU A 205 20.04 13.87 -6.15
N TRP A 206 20.11 12.56 -6.37
CA TRP A 206 19.67 11.88 -7.59
C TRP A 206 18.17 12.05 -7.90
N LYS A 207 17.32 12.19 -6.87
CA LYS A 207 15.86 12.15 -7.02
C LYS A 207 15.29 13.31 -7.86
N GLN A 208 15.82 14.52 -7.69
CA GLN A 208 15.29 15.71 -8.37
C GLN A 208 15.80 15.83 -9.82
N GLN A 209 17.06 15.46 -10.05
CA GLN A 209 17.68 15.54 -11.38
C GLN A 209 17.06 14.51 -12.34
N GLU A 210 16.89 13.26 -11.89
CA GLU A 210 16.43 12.18 -12.77
C GLU A 210 14.96 12.31 -13.18
N ARG A 211 14.06 12.74 -12.28
CA ARG A 211 12.63 12.90 -12.62
C ARG A 211 12.37 14.04 -13.60
N GLY A 212 13.05 15.17 -13.44
CA GLY A 212 12.90 16.32 -14.33
C GLY A 212 13.31 15.98 -15.77
N GLU A 213 14.51 15.43 -15.93
CA GLU A 213 15.10 15.08 -17.23
C GLU A 213 14.33 13.96 -17.94
N ASN A 214 13.69 13.06 -17.20
CA ASN A 214 12.99 11.90 -17.77
C ASN A 214 11.46 12.02 -17.81
N SER A 215 10.87 13.16 -17.42
CA SER A 215 9.40 13.38 -17.36
C SER A 215 8.64 12.92 -18.61
N LEU A 216 9.09 13.33 -19.81
CA LEU A 216 8.49 12.91 -21.08
C LEU A 216 8.66 11.41 -21.35
N LYS A 217 9.84 10.86 -21.03
CA LYS A 217 10.11 9.43 -21.18
C LYS A 217 9.18 8.60 -20.30
N ILE A 218 8.96 9.03 -19.06
CA ILE A 218 8.04 8.40 -18.11
C ILE A 218 6.61 8.44 -18.65
N ALA A 219 6.16 9.59 -19.16
CA ALA A 219 4.82 9.74 -19.70
C ALA A 219 4.58 8.81 -20.91
N VAL A 220 5.50 8.79 -21.88
CA VAL A 220 5.42 7.92 -23.06
C VAL A 220 5.46 6.44 -22.67
N LEU A 221 6.36 6.07 -21.77
CA LEU A 221 6.47 4.70 -21.28
C LEU A 221 5.21 4.26 -20.52
N THR A 222 4.63 5.15 -19.72
CA THR A 222 3.38 4.90 -18.98
C THR A 222 2.23 4.61 -19.94
N GLU A 223 2.05 5.43 -20.98
CA GLU A 223 0.99 5.21 -21.97
C GLU A 223 1.21 3.93 -22.79
N ARG A 224 2.47 3.64 -23.12
CA ARG A 224 2.84 2.38 -23.79
C ARG A 224 2.53 1.17 -22.90
N PHE A 225 2.86 1.21 -21.61
CA PHE A 225 2.55 0.15 -20.66
C PHE A 225 1.04 -0.04 -20.51
N LYS A 226 0.27 1.05 -20.37
CA LYS A 226 -1.21 1.00 -20.34
C LYS A 226 -1.77 0.27 -21.56
N PHE A 227 -1.25 0.57 -22.75
CA PHE A 227 -1.63 -0.09 -23.99
C PHE A 227 -1.30 -1.59 -23.99
N GLU A 228 -0.03 -1.94 -23.73
CA GLU A 228 0.48 -3.31 -23.81
C GLU A 228 -0.20 -4.20 -22.77
N SER A 229 -0.22 -3.79 -21.49
CA SER A 229 -0.75 -4.57 -20.37
C SER A 229 -2.27 -4.66 -20.41
N GLY A 230 -2.96 -3.59 -20.82
CA GLY A 230 -4.41 -3.59 -21.00
C GLY A 230 -4.83 -4.56 -22.10
N THR A 231 -4.17 -4.46 -23.27
CA THR A 231 -4.44 -5.37 -24.42
C THR A 231 -4.20 -6.83 -24.05
N LYS A 232 -3.07 -7.14 -23.39
CA LYS A 232 -2.75 -8.48 -22.90
C LYS A 232 -3.83 -9.05 -21.99
N SER A 233 -4.47 -8.20 -21.20
CA SER A 233 -5.49 -8.59 -20.23
C SER A 233 -6.92 -8.50 -20.78
N GLY A 234 -7.10 -8.18 -22.07
CA GLY A 234 -8.41 -7.99 -22.68
C GLY A 234 -9.16 -6.74 -22.17
N VAL A 235 -8.44 -5.80 -21.56
CA VAL A 235 -8.99 -4.53 -21.02
C VAL A 235 -8.71 -3.41 -22.02
N ASN A 236 -9.77 -2.71 -22.46
CA ASN A 236 -9.58 -1.50 -23.25
C ASN A 236 -9.09 -0.35 -22.35
N TRP A 237 -7.82 0.00 -22.46
CA TRP A 237 -7.20 1.09 -21.69
C TRP A 237 -7.68 2.49 -22.13
N ARG A 238 -8.23 2.64 -23.35
CA ARG A 238 -8.85 3.89 -23.83
C ARG A 238 -10.30 3.98 -23.36
N VAL A 239 -10.52 4.21 -22.07
CA VAL A 239 -11.89 4.37 -21.55
C VAL A 239 -12.37 5.82 -21.70
N ARG A 240 -12.85 6.12 -22.90
CA ARG A 240 -14.19 6.72 -23.09
C ARG A 240 -15.08 5.93 -24.05
N ILE A 241 -14.72 4.71 -24.50
CA ILE A 241 -15.61 3.85 -25.30
C ILE A 241 -15.41 2.36 -24.96
N PRO A 242 -16.45 1.61 -24.59
CA PRO A 242 -16.36 0.15 -24.43
C PRO A 242 -16.29 -0.55 -25.79
N PHE A 243 -15.35 -1.48 -25.96
CA PHE A 243 -15.43 -2.47 -27.04
C PHE A 243 -16.00 -3.76 -26.46
N PHE A 244 -17.15 -4.18 -26.98
CA PHE A 244 -17.59 -5.57 -26.85
C PHE A 244 -16.62 -6.40 -27.69
N VAL A 245 -15.84 -7.26 -27.04
CA VAL A 245 -15.08 -8.30 -27.75
C VAL A 245 -16.12 -9.25 -28.34
N LEU A 246 -16.26 -9.23 -29.67
CA LEU A 246 -16.90 -10.32 -30.39
C LEU A 246 -16.05 -11.57 -30.13
N ARG A 247 -16.54 -12.45 -29.26
CA ARG A 247 -16.04 -13.83 -29.23
C ARG A 247 -16.45 -14.44 -30.57
N ASN A 248 -15.47 -14.74 -31.40
CA ASN A 248 -15.67 -15.69 -32.48
C ASN A 248 -15.90 -17.05 -31.83
N GLU A 249 -17.15 -17.47 -31.79
CA GLU A 249 -17.50 -18.89 -31.65
C GLU A 249 -17.07 -19.57 -32.97
N GLN A 250 -16.14 -20.51 -32.85
CA GLN A 250 -15.99 -21.62 -33.79
C GLN A 250 -16.56 -22.87 -33.12
#